data_AF-A0A3P7M6V1-F1
#
_entry.id   AF-A0A3P7M6V1-F1
#
_cell.length_a   1.000
_cell.length_b   1.000
_cell.length_c   1.000
_cell.angle_alpha   90.00
_cell.angle_beta   90.00
_cell.angle_gamma   90.00
#
_symmetry.space_group_name_H-M   'P 1'
#
loop_
_entity.id
_entity.type
_entity.pdbx_description
1 polymer ?
#
loop_
_entity_poly.entity_id
_entity_poly.type
_entity_poly.pdbx_seq_one_letter_code
_entity_poly.pdbx_strand_id
1 'polypeptide(L)'
;MCPPCNVKGCKFWYLNTSCFAMKMTHLVDNAGTVVFAIVMALWATTFMERWKRYQNVLAYEWNVQNLEPVDEPPRPEFLALLGKKGYRSEVNPITGREEPVVPFWSRKVPIVLITYASVLFGVGFLTGFMMSFVYELCLLLFLHYYNICII
;
A
#
# COMPACT_ATOMS: atom_id res chain seq x y z
N MET A 1 36.15 -19.52 -6.42
CA MET A 1 34.79 -20.00 -6.75
C MET A 1 34.66 -20.10 -8.25
N CYS A 2 33.79 -21.00 -8.72
CA CYS A 2 33.51 -21.12 -10.14
C CYS A 2 33.00 -19.78 -10.67
N PRO A 3 33.45 -19.37 -11.87
CA PRO A 3 32.90 -18.18 -12.50
C PRO A 3 31.40 -18.40 -12.73
N PRO A 4 30.56 -17.36 -12.57
CA PRO A 4 29.17 -17.45 -12.94
C PRO A 4 29.03 -17.72 -14.44
N CYS A 5 29.91 -17.20 -15.31
CA CYS A 5 29.74 -17.38 -16.75
C CYS A 5 30.51 -18.58 -17.35
N ASN A 6 29.92 -19.28 -18.33
CA ASN A 6 30.51 -20.46 -18.98
C ASN A 6 31.39 -20.14 -20.21
N VAL A 7 31.99 -18.93 -20.24
CA VAL A 7 32.56 -18.38 -21.46
C VAL A 7 34.08 -18.31 -21.36
N LYS A 8 34.76 -18.58 -22.47
CA LYS A 8 36.22 -18.50 -22.58
C LYS A 8 36.67 -17.06 -22.32
N GLY A 9 37.13 -16.77 -21.10
CA GLY A 9 37.52 -15.43 -20.64
C GLY A 9 37.00 -15.06 -19.24
N CYS A 10 36.05 -15.82 -18.67
CA CYS A 10 35.58 -15.62 -17.31
C CYS A 10 36.67 -16.00 -16.30
N LYS A 11 37.05 -15.06 -15.43
CA LYS A 11 38.08 -15.30 -14.40
C LYS A 11 37.46 -15.96 -13.17
N PHE A 12 38.19 -16.93 -12.60
CA PHE A 12 37.90 -17.41 -11.26
C PHE A 12 38.02 -16.27 -10.26
N TRP A 13 37.07 -16.17 -9.34
CA TRP A 13 37.06 -15.15 -8.30
C TRP A 13 37.30 -15.78 -6.94
N TYR A 14 37.97 -15.03 -6.05
CA TYR A 14 38.26 -15.50 -4.69
C TYR A 14 37.08 -15.19 -3.77
N LEU A 15 36.65 -16.16 -2.95
CA LEU A 15 35.53 -15.98 -2.02
C LEU A 15 35.74 -14.78 -1.06
N ASN A 16 36.99 -14.47 -0.71
CA ASN A 16 37.32 -13.37 0.19
C ASN A 16 36.90 -11.99 -0.37
N THR A 17 36.75 -11.83 -1.70
CA THR A 17 36.34 -10.54 -2.28
C THR A 17 34.94 -10.11 -1.84
N SER A 18 34.07 -11.07 -1.48
CA SER A 18 32.70 -10.82 -1.01
C SER A 18 32.56 -10.91 0.51
N CYS A 19 33.69 -10.96 1.26
CA CYS A 19 33.69 -11.14 2.71
C CYS A 19 32.90 -10.04 3.45
N PHE A 20 33.01 -8.79 3.00
CA PHE A 20 32.27 -7.67 3.59
C PHE A 20 30.75 -7.82 3.43
N ALA A 21 30.30 -8.17 2.22
CA ALA A 21 28.88 -8.41 1.94
C ALA A 21 28.35 -9.58 2.78
N MET A 22 29.10 -10.68 2.87
CA MET A 22 28.73 -11.84 3.70
C MET A 22 28.63 -11.48 5.20
N LYS A 23 29.55 -10.67 5.73
CA LYS A 23 29.48 -10.19 7.11
C LYS A 23 28.24 -9.34 7.35
N MET A 24 27.91 -8.42 6.43
CA MET A 24 26.69 -7.61 6.52
C MET A 24 25.43 -8.46 6.45
N THR A 25 25.35 -9.42 5.52
CA THR A 25 24.24 -10.37 5.45
C THR A 25 24.12 -11.18 6.73
N HIS A 26 25.21 -11.69 7.31
CA HIS A 26 25.17 -12.44 8.56
C HIS A 26 24.73 -11.60 9.77
N LEU A 27 24.96 -10.28 9.77
CA LEU A 27 24.41 -9.40 10.81
C LEU A 27 22.88 -9.30 10.73
N VAL A 28 22.28 -9.46 9.55
CA VAL A 28 20.84 -9.38 9.31
C VAL A 28 20.16 -10.76 9.33
N ASP A 29 20.81 -11.79 8.79
CA ASP A 29 20.30 -13.16 8.68
C ASP A 29 20.85 -14.04 9.81
N ASN A 30 20.67 -13.58 11.05
CA ASN A 30 21.03 -14.35 12.24
C ASN A 30 19.79 -14.88 12.98
N ALA A 31 19.96 -15.84 13.89
CA ALA A 31 18.86 -16.37 14.68
C ALA A 31 18.13 -15.31 15.54
N GLY A 32 18.81 -14.19 15.86
CA GLY A 32 18.24 -13.06 16.60
C GLY A 32 17.16 -12.32 15.83
N THR A 33 17.22 -12.26 14.49
CA THR A 33 16.17 -11.59 13.70
C THR A 33 14.85 -12.36 13.68
N VAL A 34 14.89 -13.69 13.83
CA VAL A 34 13.69 -14.50 14.04
C VAL A 34 13.01 -14.13 15.36
N VAL A 35 13.78 -14.04 16.46
CA VAL A 35 13.26 -13.62 17.77
C VAL A 35 12.74 -12.19 17.72
N PHE A 36 13.48 -11.29 17.08
CA PHE A 36 13.07 -9.91 16.88
C PHE A 36 11.76 -9.81 16.10
N ALA A 37 11.57 -10.60 15.03
CA ALA A 37 10.34 -10.61 14.25
C ALA A 37 9.12 -11.02 15.11
N ILE A 38 9.27 -12.01 15.99
CA ILE A 38 8.22 -12.42 16.94
C ILE A 38 7.91 -11.26 17.90
N VAL A 39 8.93 -10.63 18.47
CA VAL A 39 8.75 -9.46 19.36
C VAL A 39 8.07 -8.31 18.64
N MET A 40 8.43 -8.02 17.38
CA MET A 40 7.82 -6.97 16.58
C MET A 40 6.35 -7.25 16.27
N ALA A 41 5.98 -8.50 16.02
CA ALA A 41 4.58 -8.90 15.83
C ALA A 41 3.76 -8.73 17.12
N LEU A 42 4.31 -9.16 18.27
CA LEU A 42 3.68 -8.97 19.58
C LEU A 42 3.60 -7.48 19.95
N TRP A 43 4.64 -6.71 19.65
CA TRP A 43 4.66 -5.27 19.89
C TRP A 43 3.62 -4.55 19.03
N ALA A 44 3.52 -4.86 17.73
CA ALA A 44 2.55 -4.24 16.84
C ALA A 44 1.10 -4.51 17.29
N THR A 45 0.79 -5.76 17.68
CA THR A 45 -0.55 -6.13 18.16
C THR A 45 -0.88 -5.44 19.49
N THR A 46 0.03 -5.48 20.46
CA THR A 46 -0.17 -4.80 21.76
C THR A 46 -0.24 -3.29 21.62
N PHE A 47 0.55 -2.69 20.72
CA PHE A 47 0.49 -1.27 20.39
C PHE A 47 -0.88 -0.90 19.84
N MET A 48 -1.41 -1.64 18.87
CA MET A 48 -2.73 -1.39 18.29
C MET A 48 -3.85 -1.52 19.33
N GLU A 49 -3.80 -2.54 20.19
CA GLU A 49 -4.81 -2.71 21.24
C GLU A 49 -4.73 -1.60 22.31
N ARG A 50 -3.52 -1.20 22.70
CA ARG A 50 -3.33 -0.07 23.63
C ARG A 50 -3.77 1.24 22.99
N TRP A 51 -3.49 1.43 21.71
CA TRP A 51 -3.90 2.60 20.96
C TRP A 51 -5.42 2.72 20.88
N LYS A 52 -6.14 1.63 20.56
CA LYS A 52 -7.62 1.61 20.57
C LYS A 52 -8.19 2.01 21.93
N ARG A 53 -7.63 1.50 23.03
CA ARG A 53 -8.04 1.89 24.38
C ARG A 53 -7.79 3.37 24.66
N TYR A 54 -6.61 3.88 24.27
CA TYR A 54 -6.26 5.28 24.44
C TYR A 54 -7.16 6.21 23.62
N GLN A 55 -7.42 5.86 22.36
CA GLN A 55 -8.37 6.57 21.50
C GLN A 55 -9.78 6.62 22.10
N ASN A 56 -10.26 5.53 22.72
CA ASN A 56 -11.55 5.54 23.39
C ASN A 56 -11.60 6.48 24.60
N VAL A 57 -10.52 6.55 25.38
CA VAL A 57 -10.41 7.49 26.52
C VAL A 57 -10.41 8.93 26.01
N LEU A 58 -9.64 9.24 24.99
CA LEU A 58 -9.63 10.57 24.35
C LEU A 58 -11.01 10.94 23.79
N ALA A 59 -11.67 10.00 23.11
CA ALA A 59 -13.02 10.23 22.59
C ALA A 59 -14.02 10.52 23.72
N TYR A 60 -13.86 9.89 24.88
CA TYR A 60 -14.68 10.18 26.06
C TYR A 60 -14.39 11.58 26.61
N GLU A 61 -13.10 11.91 26.83
CA GLU A 61 -12.66 13.19 27.36
C GLU A 61 -13.07 14.37 26.47
N TRP A 62 -13.01 14.19 25.15
CA TRP A 62 -13.46 15.19 24.17
C TRP A 62 -14.97 15.16 23.91
N ASN A 63 -15.71 14.25 24.56
CA ASN A 63 -17.14 14.08 24.40
C ASN A 63 -17.57 13.81 22.93
N VAL A 64 -16.76 13.06 22.19
CA VAL A 64 -16.97 12.70 20.78
C VAL A 64 -17.52 11.28 20.60
N GLN A 65 -17.63 10.48 21.67
CA GLN A 65 -18.07 9.08 21.59
C GLN A 65 -19.46 8.86 21.00
N ASN A 66 -20.38 9.80 21.18
CA ASN A 66 -21.79 9.66 20.77
C ASN A 66 -22.16 10.52 19.56
N LEU A 67 -21.20 11.01 18.77
CA LEU A 67 -21.54 11.70 17.52
C LEU A 67 -22.04 10.67 16.51
N GLU A 68 -23.34 10.72 16.21
CA GLU A 68 -23.91 9.92 15.14
C GLU A 68 -23.60 10.56 13.78
N PRO A 69 -23.46 9.76 12.71
CA PRO A 69 -23.27 10.30 11.35
C PRO A 69 -24.41 11.23 10.91
N VAL A 70 -25.55 11.19 11.60
CA VAL A 70 -26.72 12.04 11.39
C VAL A 70 -26.50 13.48 11.90
N ASP A 71 -25.67 13.65 12.93
CA ASP A 71 -25.38 14.95 13.54
C ASP A 71 -24.39 15.78 12.69
N GLU A 72 -23.57 15.12 11.87
CA GLU A 72 -22.58 15.77 11.02
C GLU A 72 -23.24 16.38 9.78
N PRO A 73 -23.15 17.70 9.56
CA PRO A 73 -23.73 18.33 8.38
C PRO A 73 -23.02 17.87 7.09
N PRO A 74 -23.74 17.70 5.98
CA PRO A 74 -23.12 17.30 4.72
C PRO A 74 -22.12 18.35 4.22
N ARG A 75 -20.98 17.88 3.68
CA ARG A 75 -19.89 18.74 3.21
C ARG A 75 -20.41 19.82 2.23
N PRO A 76 -20.10 21.12 2.44
CA PRO A 76 -20.70 22.21 1.66
C PRO A 76 -20.32 22.19 0.18
N GLU A 77 -19.10 21.77 -0.16
CA GLU A 77 -18.65 21.59 -1.54
C GLU A 77 -19.52 20.58 -2.31
N PHE A 78 -19.93 19.50 -1.63
CA PHE A 78 -20.77 18.48 -2.22
C PHE A 78 -22.16 19.03 -2.51
N LEU A 79 -22.77 19.73 -1.55
CA LEU A 79 -24.07 20.38 -1.71
C LEU A 79 -24.08 21.42 -2.84
N ALA A 80 -23.04 22.26 -2.93
CA ALA A 80 -22.92 23.27 -3.99
C ALA A 80 -22.86 22.64 -5.39
N LEU A 81 -22.17 21.50 -5.54
CA LEU A 81 -22.09 20.76 -6.80
C LEU A 81 -23.42 20.09 -7.16
N LEU A 82 -24.16 19.59 -6.16
CA LEU A 82 -25.47 19.01 -6.40
C LEU A 82 -26.50 20.07 -6.79
N GLY A 83 -26.47 21.24 -6.15
CA GLY A 83 -27.30 22.38 -6.52
C GLY A 83 -27.05 22.84 -7.96
N LYS A 84 -25.77 22.94 -8.38
CA LYS A 84 -25.41 23.26 -9.77
C LYS A 84 -25.92 22.23 -10.80
N LYS A 85 -26.00 20.96 -10.42
CA LYS A 85 -26.47 19.87 -11.29
C LYS A 85 -27.99 19.69 -11.27
N GLY A 86 -28.71 20.38 -10.38
CA GLY A 86 -30.17 20.33 -10.31
C GLY A 86 -30.73 18.97 -9.91
N TYR A 87 -30.10 18.26 -8.97
CA TYR A 87 -30.67 17.02 -8.44
C TYR A 87 -31.93 17.29 -7.60
N ARG A 88 -32.84 16.31 -7.55
CA ARG A 88 -34.05 16.38 -6.73
C ARG A 88 -33.66 16.38 -5.25
N SER A 89 -34.30 17.24 -4.47
CA SER A 89 -34.27 17.22 -3.01
C SER A 89 -35.42 16.38 -2.50
N GLU A 90 -35.17 15.52 -1.52
CA GLU A 90 -36.20 14.76 -0.81
C GLU A 90 -36.07 15.02 0.70
N VAL A 91 -37.19 15.01 1.42
CA VAL A 91 -37.18 15.16 2.88
C VAL A 91 -36.72 13.84 3.48
N ASN A 92 -35.59 13.87 4.17
CA ASN A 92 -35.06 12.68 4.82
C ASN A 92 -35.96 12.29 6.01
N PRO A 93 -36.46 11.03 6.08
CA PRO A 93 -37.43 10.61 7.10
C PRO A 93 -36.88 10.60 8.53
N ILE A 94 -35.56 10.65 8.71
CA ILE A 94 -34.91 10.61 10.02
C ILE A 94 -34.56 12.02 10.50
N THR A 95 -33.99 12.86 9.62
CA THR A 95 -33.55 14.22 9.97
C THR A 95 -34.64 15.28 9.78
N GLY A 96 -35.66 15.01 8.96
CA GLY A 96 -36.70 15.96 8.58
C GLY A 96 -36.20 17.14 7.73
N ARG A 97 -34.94 17.11 7.27
CA ARG A 97 -34.33 18.15 6.44
C ARG A 97 -34.46 17.79 4.95
N GLU A 98 -34.55 18.80 4.10
CA GLU A 98 -34.51 18.62 2.65
C GLU A 98 -33.06 18.39 2.18
N GLU A 99 -32.78 17.20 1.67
CA GLU A 99 -31.44 16.80 1.23
C GLU A 99 -31.47 16.35 -0.24
N PRO A 100 -30.49 16.76 -1.07
CA PRO A 100 -30.42 16.35 -2.47
C PRO A 100 -30.05 14.87 -2.60
N VAL A 101 -30.89 14.08 -3.29
CA VAL A 101 -30.68 12.65 -3.48
C VAL A 101 -29.87 12.36 -4.74
N VAL A 102 -28.79 11.59 -4.58
CA VAL A 102 -27.94 11.16 -5.69
C VAL A 102 -28.38 9.79 -6.23
N PRO A 103 -28.59 9.64 -7.56
CA PRO A 103 -29.04 8.37 -8.13
C PRO A 103 -27.95 7.30 -7.99
N PHE A 104 -28.34 6.13 -7.46
CA PHE A 104 -27.41 5.04 -7.18
C PHE A 104 -26.73 4.51 -8.45
N TRP A 105 -27.54 4.05 -9.42
CA TRP A 105 -27.04 3.40 -10.64
C TRP A 105 -26.32 4.37 -11.59
N SER A 106 -26.84 5.58 -11.76
CA SER A 106 -26.31 6.53 -12.75
C SER A 106 -25.08 7.30 -12.25
N ARG A 107 -24.82 7.36 -10.94
CA ARG A 107 -23.71 8.14 -10.38
C ARG A 107 -22.88 7.38 -9.36
N LYS A 108 -23.47 6.79 -8.31
CA LYS A 108 -22.67 6.12 -7.26
C LYS A 108 -21.88 4.94 -7.83
N VAL A 109 -22.53 4.05 -8.57
CA VAL A 109 -21.88 2.86 -9.15
C VAL A 109 -20.71 3.23 -10.08
N PRO A 110 -20.86 4.07 -11.13
CA PRO A 110 -19.74 4.39 -12.01
C PRO A 110 -18.60 5.12 -11.30
N ILE A 111 -18.89 6.00 -10.34
CA ILE A 111 -17.85 6.69 -9.57
C ILE A 111 -17.07 5.70 -8.70
N VAL A 112 -17.75 4.79 -8.01
CA VAL A 112 -17.10 3.75 -7.20
C VAL A 112 -16.27 2.82 -8.07
N LEU A 113 -16.78 2.41 -9.23
CA LEU A 113 -16.03 1.58 -10.17
C LEU A 113 -14.78 2.28 -10.71
N ILE A 114 -14.89 3.54 -11.14
CA ILE A 114 -13.75 4.31 -11.67
C ILE A 114 -12.69 4.55 -10.60
N THR A 115 -13.11 4.93 -9.38
CA THR A 115 -12.17 5.16 -8.27
C THR A 115 -11.44 3.88 -7.91
N TYR A 116 -12.15 2.76 -7.74
CA TYR A 116 -11.52 1.47 -7.46
C TYR A 116 -10.60 1.01 -8.59
N ALA A 117 -11.03 1.13 -9.85
CA ALA A 117 -10.21 0.81 -11.01
C ALA A 117 -8.92 1.66 -11.07
N SER A 118 -9.00 2.95 -10.77
CA SER A 118 -7.83 3.83 -10.75
C SER A 118 -6.80 3.45 -9.68
N VAL A 119 -7.27 3.04 -8.50
CA VAL A 119 -6.41 2.57 -7.40
C VAL A 119 -5.74 1.25 -7.78
N LEU A 120 -6.51 0.29 -8.30
CA LEU A 120 -5.97 -1.00 -8.74
C LEU A 120 -4.97 -0.83 -9.88
N PHE A 121 -5.24 0.06 -10.83
CA PHE A 121 -4.30 0.40 -11.89
C PHE A 121 -3.00 0.99 -11.33
N GLY A 122 -3.09 1.93 -10.39
CA GLY A 122 -1.92 2.51 -9.73
C GLY A 122 -1.06 1.47 -9.02
N VAL A 123 -1.68 0.59 -8.22
CA VAL A 123 -0.97 -0.50 -7.52
C VAL A 123 -0.35 -1.47 -8.54
N GLY A 124 -1.12 -1.89 -9.54
CA GLY A 124 -0.65 -2.79 -10.60
C GLY A 124 0.53 -2.21 -11.36
N PHE A 125 0.46 -0.93 -11.74
CA PHE A 125 1.54 -0.23 -12.43
C PHE A 125 2.82 -0.18 -11.59
N LEU A 126 2.74 0.18 -10.31
CA LEU A 126 3.91 0.22 -9.42
C LEU A 126 4.52 -1.17 -9.24
N THR A 127 3.69 -2.20 -9.02
CA THR A 127 4.19 -3.58 -8.90
C THR A 127 4.80 -4.09 -10.21
N GLY A 128 4.18 -3.80 -11.34
CA GLY A 128 4.68 -4.17 -12.67
C GLY A 128 5.99 -3.48 -13.00
N PHE A 129 6.14 -2.21 -12.64
CA PHE A 129 7.40 -1.48 -12.77
C PHE A 129 8.50 -2.10 -11.91
N MET A 130 8.24 -2.41 -10.63
CA MET A 130 9.25 -3.06 -9.78
C MET A 130 9.64 -4.44 -10.32
N MET A 131 8.67 -5.25 -10.75
CA MET A 131 8.93 -6.54 -11.41
C MET A 131 9.70 -6.34 -12.71
N SER A 132 9.49 -5.20 -13.38
CA SER A 132 10.14 -4.89 -14.64
C SER A 132 11.64 -4.69 -14.49
N PHE A 133 12.00 -3.82 -13.56
CA PHE A 133 13.39 -3.58 -13.20
C PHE A 133 14.09 -4.84 -12.72
N VAL A 134 13.38 -5.69 -11.97
CA VAL A 134 13.92 -6.98 -11.52
C VAL A 134 14.12 -7.93 -12.69
N TYR A 135 13.19 -8.01 -13.66
CA TYR A 135 13.40 -8.86 -14.84
C TYR A 135 14.58 -8.35 -15.67
N GLU A 136 14.75 -7.04 -15.86
CA GLU A 136 15.86 -6.49 -16.66
C GLU A 136 17.18 -6.77 -15.99
N LEU A 137 17.26 -6.55 -14.67
CA LEU A 137 18.44 -6.87 -13.90
C LEU A 137 18.75 -8.36 -13.96
N CYS A 138 17.75 -9.22 -13.84
CA CYS A 138 17.92 -10.68 -13.89
C CYS A 138 18.31 -11.17 -15.30
N LEU A 139 17.72 -10.61 -16.35
CA LEU A 139 18.07 -10.89 -17.75
C LEU A 139 19.48 -10.40 -18.07
N LEU A 140 19.88 -9.21 -17.62
CA LEU A 140 21.25 -8.71 -17.79
C LEU A 140 22.26 -9.61 -17.07
N LEU A 141 21.96 -10.06 -15.86
CA LEU A 141 22.79 -11.02 -15.13
C LEU A 141 22.83 -12.39 -15.84
N PHE A 142 21.72 -12.85 -16.39
CA PHE A 142 21.61 -14.11 -17.13
C PHE A 142 22.33 -14.05 -18.49
N LEU A 143 22.21 -12.94 -19.23
CA LEU A 143 22.93 -12.71 -20.49
C LEU A 143 24.43 -12.58 -20.25
N HIS A 144 24.85 -11.92 -19.16
CA HIS A 144 26.24 -11.91 -18.70
C HIS A 144 26.72 -13.30 -18.26
N TYR A 145 25.84 -14.15 -17.71
CA TYR A 145 26.13 -15.54 -17.35
C TYR A 145 26.33 -16.43 -18.60
N TYR A 146 25.61 -16.17 -19.71
CA TYR A 146 25.69 -16.98 -20.94
C TYR A 146 26.54 -16.39 -22.08
N ASN A 147 27.11 -15.17 -21.98
CA ASN A 147 27.68 -14.35 -23.09
C ASN A 147 26.98 -14.55 -24.45
N ILE A 148 25.71 -14.20 -24.53
CA ILE A 148 25.14 -13.82 -25.83
C ILE A 148 25.47 -12.32 -25.99
N CYS A 149 26.58 -12.03 -26.66
CA CYS A 149 26.87 -10.68 -27.16
C CYS A 149 25.75 -10.30 -28.14
N ILE A 150 24.93 -9.31 -27.78
CA ILE A 150 24.16 -8.55 -28.78
C ILE A 150 25.17 -7.65 -29.50
N ILE A 151 25.60 -8.10 -30.68
CA ILE A 151 25.84 -7.24 -31.86
C ILE A 151 24.84 -7.71 -32.90
#